data_AF-A0A1C3N512-F1
#
_entry.id   AF-A0A1C3N512-F1
#
_cell.length_a   1.000
_cell.length_b   1.000
_cell.length_c   1.000
_cell.angle_alpha   90.00
_cell.angle_beta   90.00
_cell.angle_gamma   90.00
#
_symmetry.space_group_name_H-M   'P 1'
#
loop_
_entity.id
_entity.type
_entity.pdbx_description
1 polymer ?
#
loop_
_entity_poly.entity_id
_entity_poly.type
_entity_poly.pdbx_seq_one_letter_code
_entity_poly.pdbx_strand_id
1 'polypeptide(L)'
;MPSSRTRRGAAAQPAPEEDDAVRADDEVTTCASVGLPASARVLFAVVNANGTLIRGLGVATANRLSTGMYQVIFDQDVSAAGYVGTVGLAGSAGVAPIGDISVAGRTGIPNGVFVETFASDGTAADRPFHLAVLA
;
A
#
# COMPACT_ATOMS: atom_id res chain seq x y z
N MET A 1 40.49 -36.94 -0.28
CA MET A 1 40.48 -35.75 -1.14
C MET A 1 39.40 -34.80 -0.63
N PRO A 2 39.73 -33.65 -0.03
CA PRO A 2 38.71 -32.72 0.43
C PRO A 2 38.26 -31.87 -0.76
N SER A 3 36.95 -31.87 -0.99
CA SER A 3 36.28 -31.11 -2.04
C SER A 3 36.32 -29.62 -1.71
N SER A 4 36.90 -28.81 -2.60
CA SER A 4 36.90 -27.36 -2.55
C SER A 4 35.50 -26.84 -2.89
N ARG A 5 34.69 -26.55 -1.84
CA ARG A 5 33.49 -25.73 -2.00
C ARG A 5 33.93 -24.29 -2.25
N THR A 6 33.91 -23.86 -3.51
CA THR A 6 33.99 -22.44 -3.88
C THR A 6 32.83 -21.70 -3.21
N ARG A 7 33.13 -20.90 -2.18
CA ARG A 7 32.18 -20.00 -1.55
C ARG A 7 31.74 -19.01 -2.63
N ARG A 8 30.53 -19.15 -3.19
CA ARG A 8 29.90 -18.09 -3.99
C ARG A 8 30.00 -16.82 -3.15
N GLY A 9 30.70 -15.81 -3.66
CA GLY A 9 30.74 -14.50 -3.02
C GLY A 9 29.30 -14.07 -2.78
N ALA A 10 28.95 -13.78 -1.53
CA ALA A 10 27.71 -13.06 -1.26
C ALA A 10 27.80 -11.78 -2.09
N ALA A 11 26.85 -11.56 -3.01
CA ALA A 11 26.69 -10.22 -3.56
C ALA A 11 26.40 -9.34 -2.34
N ALA A 12 27.41 -8.55 -1.93
CA ALA A 12 27.26 -7.66 -0.81
C ALA A 12 26.14 -6.68 -1.17
N GLN A 13 25.19 -6.47 -0.25
CA GLN A 13 24.21 -5.40 -0.39
C GLN A 13 24.98 -4.10 -0.69
N PRO A 14 24.53 -3.25 -1.62
CA PRO A 14 25.17 -1.96 -1.86
C PRO A 14 25.31 -1.21 -0.54
N ALA A 15 26.52 -0.75 -0.22
CA ALA A 15 26.71 0.15 0.90
C ALA A 15 26.04 1.49 0.55
N PRO A 16 25.32 2.15 1.48
CA PRO A 16 24.91 3.54 1.30
C PRO A 16 26.13 4.39 0.95
N GLU A 17 25.98 5.33 0.02
CA GLU A 17 27.01 6.34 -0.24
C GLU A 17 27.18 7.23 1.00
N GLU A 18 28.38 7.76 1.22
CA GLU A 18 28.69 8.60 2.39
C GLU A 18 27.76 9.81 2.52
N ASP A 19 27.22 10.27 1.39
CA ASP A 19 26.29 11.40 1.30
C ASP A 19 24.80 10.99 1.40
N ASP A 20 24.44 9.71 1.37
CA ASP A 20 23.02 9.29 1.36
C ASP A 20 22.30 9.68 2.65
N ALA A 21 22.99 9.57 3.79
CA ALA A 21 22.45 10.01 5.08
C ALA A 21 22.27 11.53 5.12
N VAL A 22 23.20 12.29 4.55
CA VAL A 22 23.12 13.75 4.48
C VAL A 22 21.99 14.20 3.56
N ARG A 23 21.84 13.56 2.38
CA ARG A 23 20.73 13.81 1.46
C ARG A 23 19.37 13.52 2.11
N ALA A 24 19.26 12.44 2.88
CA ALA A 24 18.04 12.10 3.60
C ALA A 24 17.72 13.11 4.72
N ASP A 25 18.70 13.54 5.51
CA ASP A 25 18.51 14.53 6.58
C ASP A 25 18.16 15.94 6.02
N ASP A 26 18.76 16.35 4.90
CA ASP A 26 18.42 17.58 4.20
C ASP A 26 16.99 17.53 3.61
N GLU A 27 16.58 16.39 3.03
CA GLU A 27 15.23 16.20 2.49
C GLU A 27 14.15 16.24 3.59
N VAL A 28 14.41 15.62 4.75
CA VAL A 28 13.55 15.68 5.95
C VAL A 28 13.39 17.11 6.50
N THR A 29 14.43 17.93 6.34
CA THR A 29 14.45 19.32 6.83
C THR A 29 13.74 20.30 5.89
N THR A 30 13.65 19.96 4.60
CA THR A 30 12.92 20.78 3.63
C THR A 30 11.43 20.43 3.61
N CYS A 31 10.58 21.45 3.47
CA CYS A 31 9.18 21.25 3.06
C CYS A 31 9.13 20.80 1.59
N ALA A 32 9.79 19.69 1.26
CA ALA A 32 9.82 19.15 -0.09
C ALA A 32 8.44 18.61 -0.47
N SER A 33 8.10 18.74 -1.75
CA SER A 33 6.91 18.15 -2.36
C SER A 33 6.99 16.61 -2.49
N VAL A 34 8.05 16.00 -1.96
CA VAL A 34 8.32 14.56 -1.98
C VAL A 34 8.73 14.18 -0.55
N GLY A 35 7.94 13.30 0.07
CA GLY A 35 8.05 12.95 1.49
C GLY A 35 6.75 13.25 2.26
N LEU A 36 6.50 12.51 3.34
CA LEU A 36 5.34 12.77 4.20
C LEU A 36 5.57 14.07 4.99
N PRO A 37 4.72 15.10 4.85
CA PRO A 37 4.90 16.35 5.59
C PRO A 37 4.79 16.11 7.10
N ALA A 38 5.29 17.03 7.92
CA ALA A 38 5.13 16.96 9.38
C ALA A 38 3.65 16.95 9.82
N SER A 39 2.74 17.39 8.95
CA SER A 39 1.29 17.32 9.13
C SER A 39 0.66 16.00 8.68
N ALA A 40 1.45 15.05 8.17
CA ALA A 40 0.94 13.82 7.62
C ALA A 40 0.17 13.01 8.67
N ARG A 41 -0.93 12.41 8.22
CA ARG A 41 -1.86 11.61 9.01
C ARG A 41 -1.97 10.24 8.38
N VAL A 42 -2.22 9.25 9.22
CA VAL A 42 -2.61 7.92 8.76
C VAL A 42 -4.12 7.91 8.57
N LEU A 43 -4.57 7.66 7.35
CA LEU A 43 -5.95 7.32 7.04
C LEU A 43 -6.01 5.80 6.81
N PHE A 44 -7.16 5.18 7.10
CA PHE A 44 -7.29 3.75 6.84
C PHE A 44 -8.72 3.35 6.50
N ALA A 45 -8.85 2.25 5.75
CA ALA A 45 -10.11 1.62 5.43
C ALA A 45 -9.98 0.10 5.52
N VAL A 46 -10.99 -0.54 6.11
CA VAL A 46 -11.17 -2.00 6.08
C VAL A 46 -12.42 -2.29 5.28
N VAL A 47 -12.24 -2.96 4.14
CA VAL A 47 -13.27 -3.14 3.12
C VAL A 47 -13.52 -4.63 2.91
N ASN A 48 -14.79 -5.03 2.90
CA ASN A 48 -15.18 -6.40 2.59
C ASN A 48 -15.11 -6.69 1.09
N ALA A 49 -15.09 -7.97 0.71
CA ALA A 49 -15.01 -8.41 -0.68
C ALA A 49 -16.15 -7.88 -1.57
N ASN A 50 -17.33 -7.62 -1.01
CA ASN A 50 -18.45 -7.02 -1.74
C ASN A 50 -18.32 -5.48 -1.91
N GLY A 51 -17.24 -4.88 -1.42
CA GLY A 51 -16.96 -3.44 -1.49
C GLY A 51 -17.55 -2.62 -0.35
N THR A 52 -18.17 -3.24 0.67
CA THR A 52 -18.69 -2.47 1.80
C THR A 52 -17.57 -2.05 2.74
N LEU A 53 -17.52 -0.76 3.07
CA LEU A 53 -16.67 -0.24 4.14
C LEU A 53 -17.16 -0.75 5.50
N ILE A 54 -16.28 -1.40 6.27
CA ILE A 54 -16.61 -1.95 7.59
C ILE A 54 -16.16 -1.02 8.72
N ARG A 55 -14.99 -0.41 8.56
CA ARG A 55 -14.43 0.58 9.50
C ARG A 55 -13.32 1.37 8.81
N GLY A 56 -13.01 2.54 9.34
CA GLY A 56 -11.91 3.35 8.86
C GLY A 56 -11.72 4.65 9.63
N LEU A 57 -10.73 5.43 9.20
CA LEU A 57 -10.39 6.76 9.68
C LEU A 57 -10.09 7.65 8.48
N GLY A 58 -10.77 8.79 8.39
CA GLY A 58 -10.68 9.71 7.24
C GLY A 58 -11.26 9.17 5.94
N VAL A 59 -11.94 8.02 5.96
CA VAL A 59 -12.60 7.42 4.79
C VAL A 59 -14.06 7.84 4.75
N ALA A 60 -14.52 8.34 3.61
CA ALA A 60 -15.90 8.70 3.36
C ALA A 60 -16.71 7.51 2.84
N THR A 61 -16.20 6.79 1.81
CA THR A 61 -16.90 5.63 1.22
C THR A 61 -15.93 4.59 0.66
N ALA A 62 -16.43 3.37 0.50
CA ALA A 62 -15.81 2.35 -0.34
C ALA A 62 -16.89 1.73 -1.25
N ASN A 63 -16.53 1.46 -2.50
CA ASN A 63 -17.43 0.90 -3.50
C ASN A 63 -16.71 -0.13 -4.36
N ARG A 64 -17.37 -1.24 -4.65
CA ARG A 64 -16.95 -2.19 -5.69
C ARG A 64 -17.39 -1.65 -7.05
N LEU A 65 -16.46 -1.56 -7.99
CA LEU A 65 -16.69 -1.08 -9.35
C LEU A 65 -16.91 -2.23 -10.33
N SER A 66 -16.16 -3.32 -10.14
CA SER A 66 -16.25 -4.57 -10.89
C SER A 66 -15.61 -5.69 -10.07
N THR A 67 -15.54 -6.91 -10.61
CA THR A 67 -14.84 -8.02 -9.96
C THR A 67 -13.38 -7.65 -9.71
N GLY A 68 -12.97 -7.72 -8.45
CA GLY A 68 -11.64 -7.38 -8.00
C GLY A 68 -11.28 -5.91 -8.12
N MET A 69 -12.21 -5.01 -8.46
CA MET A 69 -11.94 -3.58 -8.63
C MET A 69 -12.76 -2.74 -7.66
N TYR A 70 -12.09 -1.87 -6.91
CA TYR A 70 -12.70 -1.04 -5.89
C TYR A 70 -12.24 0.41 -5.98
N GLN A 71 -13.05 1.30 -5.42
CA GLN A 71 -12.71 2.68 -5.16
C GLN A 71 -12.94 2.96 -3.68
N VAL A 72 -11.95 3.57 -3.04
CA VAL A 72 -12.04 4.06 -1.66
C VAL A 72 -11.88 5.57 -1.70
N ILE A 73 -12.85 6.30 -1.16
CA ILE A 73 -12.86 7.77 -1.14
C ILE A 73 -12.60 8.23 0.29
N PHE A 74 -11.66 9.15 0.45
CA PHE A 74 -11.29 9.80 1.70
C PHE A 74 -11.90 11.20 1.81
N ASP A 75 -11.92 11.75 3.02
CA ASP A 75 -12.46 13.08 3.33
C ASP A 75 -11.47 14.22 3.01
N GLN A 76 -10.27 13.89 2.55
CA GLN A 76 -9.23 14.82 2.14
C GLN A 76 -8.55 14.39 0.85
N ASP A 77 -7.86 15.34 0.19
CA ASP A 77 -7.00 15.05 -0.95
C ASP A 77 -5.88 14.09 -0.51
N VAL A 78 -5.68 13.02 -1.28
CA VAL A 78 -4.64 12.02 -1.05
C VAL A 78 -3.73 11.88 -2.27
N SER A 79 -3.79 12.75 -3.27
CA SER A 79 -3.06 12.58 -4.53
C SER A 79 -1.54 12.48 -4.38
N ALA A 80 -0.98 13.06 -3.31
CA ALA A 80 0.44 13.02 -2.97
C ALA A 80 0.80 11.98 -1.88
N ALA A 81 -0.18 11.16 -1.47
CA ALA A 81 -0.03 10.20 -0.38
C ALA A 81 0.65 8.90 -0.80
N GLY A 82 1.24 8.21 0.18
CA GLY A 82 1.64 6.81 0.04
C GLY A 82 0.48 5.86 0.32
N TYR A 83 0.36 4.78 -0.46
CA TYR A 83 -0.72 3.79 -0.32
C TYR A 83 -0.16 2.41 0.00
N VAL A 84 -0.72 1.74 1.00
CA VAL A 84 -0.34 0.36 1.37
C VAL A 84 -1.61 -0.47 1.50
N GLY A 85 -1.72 -1.50 0.66
CA GLY A 85 -2.83 -2.46 0.69
C GLY A 85 -2.39 -3.83 1.16
N THR A 86 -3.26 -4.52 1.90
CA THR A 86 -3.11 -5.95 2.22
C THR A 86 -4.43 -6.69 2.01
N VAL A 87 -4.37 -7.92 1.47
CA VAL A 87 -5.53 -8.82 1.47
C VAL A 87 -5.76 -9.31 2.90
N GLY A 88 -6.97 -9.12 3.42
CA GLY A 88 -7.26 -9.38 4.84
C GLY A 88 -8.76 -9.34 5.15
N LEU A 89 -9.21 -10.25 6.03
CA LEU A 89 -10.61 -10.27 6.47
C LEU A 89 -10.93 -9.03 7.30
N ALA A 90 -12.18 -8.58 7.25
CA ALA A 90 -12.63 -7.52 8.14
C ALA A 90 -12.76 -8.01 9.60
N GLY A 91 -13.07 -9.29 9.81
CA GLY A 91 -13.16 -9.91 11.14
C GLY A 91 -11.85 -10.52 11.63
N SER A 92 -11.87 -11.07 12.84
CA SER A 92 -10.71 -11.70 13.49
C SER A 92 -10.72 -13.23 13.47
N ALA A 93 -11.70 -13.84 12.79
CA ALA A 93 -11.86 -15.29 12.69
C ALA A 93 -11.59 -15.75 11.25
N GLY A 94 -10.77 -16.81 11.11
CA GLY A 94 -10.37 -17.34 9.81
C GLY A 94 -9.19 -16.58 9.19
N VAL A 95 -8.90 -16.92 7.94
CA VAL A 95 -7.82 -16.31 7.14
C VAL A 95 -8.42 -15.88 5.80
N ALA A 96 -7.97 -14.74 5.28
CA ALA A 96 -8.40 -14.29 3.96
C ALA A 96 -7.91 -15.28 2.89
N PRO A 97 -8.69 -15.53 1.83
CA PRO A 97 -8.20 -16.28 0.68
C PRO A 97 -6.92 -15.64 0.14
N ILE A 98 -5.93 -16.46 -0.21
CA ILE A 98 -4.66 -15.99 -0.78
C ILE A 98 -4.89 -15.19 -2.06
N GLY A 99 -4.05 -14.19 -2.30
CA GLY A 99 -4.16 -13.35 -3.47
C GLY A 99 -3.28 -12.11 -3.36
N ASP A 100 -3.28 -11.35 -4.44
CA ASP A 100 -2.50 -10.14 -4.57
C ASP A 100 -3.41 -8.91 -4.53
N ILE A 101 -2.80 -7.78 -4.18
CA ILE A 101 -3.46 -6.48 -4.14
C ILE A 101 -2.56 -5.44 -4.82
N SER A 102 -3.16 -4.60 -5.65
CA SER A 102 -2.55 -3.43 -6.26
C SER A 102 -3.30 -2.18 -5.83
N VAL A 103 -2.58 -1.11 -5.54
CA VAL A 103 -3.14 0.16 -5.07
C VAL A 103 -2.54 1.32 -5.85
N ALA A 104 -3.37 2.30 -6.20
CA ALA A 104 -2.95 3.52 -6.86
C ALA A 104 -3.91 4.67 -6.54
N GLY A 105 -3.45 5.91 -6.68
CA GLY A 105 -4.34 7.08 -6.67
C GLY A 105 -5.37 6.97 -7.80
N ARG A 106 -6.58 7.47 -7.57
CA ARG A 106 -7.67 7.41 -8.55
C ARG A 106 -7.56 8.57 -9.53
N THR A 107 -7.35 8.26 -10.81
CA THR A 107 -7.26 9.28 -11.87
C THR A 107 -8.50 10.18 -11.89
N GLY A 108 -8.29 11.49 -11.78
CA GLY A 108 -9.36 12.49 -11.80
C GLY A 108 -10.17 12.60 -10.50
N ILE A 109 -9.83 11.85 -9.44
CA ILE A 109 -10.49 11.89 -8.13
C ILE A 109 -9.40 12.03 -7.06
N PRO A 110 -9.02 13.27 -6.67
CA PRO A 110 -7.86 13.54 -5.81
C PRO A 110 -7.93 12.86 -4.43
N ASN A 111 -9.15 12.73 -3.88
CA ASN A 111 -9.40 12.05 -2.61
C ASN A 111 -9.70 10.55 -2.78
N GLY A 112 -9.37 9.95 -3.92
CA GLY A 112 -9.70 8.57 -4.25
C GLY A 112 -8.48 7.67 -4.36
N VAL A 113 -8.61 6.45 -3.88
CA VAL A 113 -7.68 5.35 -4.11
C VAL A 113 -8.39 4.26 -4.91
N PHE A 114 -7.76 3.85 -6.01
CA PHE A 114 -8.16 2.69 -6.79
C PHE A 114 -7.45 1.45 -6.25
N VAL A 115 -8.20 0.38 -6.04
CA VAL A 115 -7.69 -0.88 -5.52
C VAL A 115 -8.09 -2.00 -6.46
N GLU A 116 -7.12 -2.83 -6.81
CA GLU A 116 -7.37 -4.09 -7.50
C GLU A 116 -6.97 -5.27 -6.62
N THR A 117 -7.77 -6.33 -6.64
CA THR A 117 -7.47 -7.58 -5.95
C THR A 117 -7.56 -8.76 -6.89
N PHE A 118 -6.67 -9.72 -6.69
CA PHE A 118 -6.51 -10.87 -7.55
C PHE A 118 -6.58 -12.17 -6.73
N ALA A 119 -6.96 -13.26 -7.39
CA ALA A 119 -6.66 -14.59 -6.88
C ALA A 119 -5.17 -14.90 -7.07
N SER A 120 -4.69 -15.97 -6.44
CA SER A 120 -3.28 -16.38 -6.52
C SER A 120 -2.81 -16.81 -7.92
N ASP A 121 -3.74 -16.96 -8.87
CA ASP A 121 -3.46 -17.22 -10.29
C ASP A 121 -3.41 -15.92 -11.13
N GLY A 122 -3.50 -14.75 -10.50
CA GLY A 122 -3.50 -13.45 -11.15
C GLY A 122 -4.82 -13.04 -11.78
N THR A 123 -5.89 -13.84 -11.66
CA THR A 123 -7.22 -13.46 -12.17
C THR A 123 -7.89 -12.45 -11.23
N ALA A 124 -8.61 -11.48 -11.80
CA ALA A 124 -9.36 -10.51 -10.99
C ALA A 124 -10.39 -11.23 -10.12
N ALA A 125 -10.32 -11.02 -8.81
CA ALA A 125 -11.17 -11.70 -7.84
C ALA A 125 -11.50 -10.80 -6.67
N ASP A 126 -12.74 -10.84 -6.21
CA ASP A 126 -13.16 -10.07 -5.05
C ASP A 126 -12.46 -10.60 -3.77
N ARG A 127 -11.65 -9.75 -3.15
CA ARG A 127 -10.97 -10.05 -1.88
C ARG A 127 -11.28 -8.95 -0.86
N PRO A 128 -11.49 -9.30 0.42
CA PRO A 128 -11.50 -8.30 1.47
C PRO A 128 -10.08 -7.77 1.67
N PHE A 129 -9.94 -6.49 1.98
CA PHE A 129 -8.64 -5.84 2.10
C PHE A 129 -8.62 -4.75 3.18
N HIS A 130 -7.42 -4.47 3.66
CA HIS A 130 -7.11 -3.30 4.46
C HIS A 130 -6.28 -2.35 3.60
N LEU A 131 -6.57 -1.06 3.71
CA LEU A 131 -5.86 0.00 3.03
C LEU A 131 -5.41 1.02 4.07
N ALA A 132 -4.11 1.33 4.08
CA ALA A 132 -3.54 2.46 4.79
C ALA A 132 -3.10 3.51 3.78
N VAL A 133 -3.37 4.78 4.10
CA VAL A 133 -2.96 5.94 3.31
C VAL A 133 -2.17 6.85 4.22
N LEU A 134 -0.97 7.19 3.79
CA LEU A 134 -0.03 8.06 4.49
C LEU A 134 -0.09 9.41 3.77
N ALA A 135 -0.88 10.35 4.29
CA ALA A 135 -1.24 11.60 3.62
C ALA A 135 -0.88 12.83 4.45
#